data_AF-D0W4Q8-F1
#
_entry.id   AF-D0W4Q8-F1
#
_cell.length_a   1.000
_cell.length_b   1.000
_cell.length_c   1.000
_cell.angle_alpha   90.00
_cell.angle_beta   90.00
_cell.angle_gamma   90.00
#
_symmetry.space_group_name_H-M   'P 1'
#
loop_
_entity.id
_entity.type
_entity.pdbx_description
1 polymer ?
#
loop_
_entity_poly.entity_id
_entity_poly.type
_entity_poly.pdbx_seq_one_letter_code
_entity_poly.pdbx_strand_id
1 'polypeptide(L)'
;MNFQDYLATFPPIDHLTGLDVQDTDGKTVHHIPAVQGKLGSLKLYNALAERFNGRLDKEAAEQGLIWFAEHVADARAHPGKHPNIDLLENVVQSGETWLLKPVSA
;
A
#
# COMPACT_ATOMS: atom_id res chain seq x y z
N MET A 1 0.33 2.21 -17.92
CA MET A 1 0.32 3.35 -17.00
C MET A 1 1.53 3.21 -16.11
N ASN A 2 2.27 4.27 -15.92
CA ASN A 2 3.36 4.34 -14.93
C ASN A 2 2.79 4.65 -13.54
N PHE A 3 3.63 4.67 -12.51
CA PHE A 3 3.20 4.94 -11.14
C PHE A 3 2.49 6.31 -11.00
N GLN A 4 3.02 7.36 -11.64
CA GLN A 4 2.44 8.71 -11.59
C GLN A 4 1.06 8.77 -12.27
N ASP A 5 0.88 8.06 -13.39
CA ASP A 5 -0.40 7.97 -14.09
C ASP A 5 -1.47 7.36 -13.17
N TYR A 6 -1.13 6.32 -12.39
CA TYR A 6 -2.05 5.73 -11.42
C TYR A 6 -2.35 6.70 -10.26
N LEU A 7 -1.32 7.36 -9.71
CA LEU A 7 -1.51 8.34 -8.62
C LEU A 7 -2.47 9.47 -9.01
N ALA A 8 -2.48 9.88 -10.29
CA ALA A 8 -3.40 10.90 -10.80
C ALA A 8 -4.87 10.46 -10.78
N THR A 9 -5.16 9.16 -10.78
CA THR A 9 -6.53 8.61 -10.72
C THR A 9 -7.08 8.43 -9.31
N PHE A 10 -6.21 8.47 -8.30
CA PHE A 10 -6.59 8.17 -6.92
C PHE A 10 -7.18 9.39 -6.20
N PRO A 11 -8.08 9.17 -5.24
CA PRO A 11 -8.67 10.21 -4.41
C PRO A 11 -7.60 11.01 -3.64
N PRO A 12 -7.88 12.27 -3.29
CA PRO A 12 -6.99 13.08 -2.46
C PRO A 12 -6.85 12.49 -1.05
N ILE A 13 -5.71 12.75 -0.41
CA ILE A 13 -5.34 12.22 0.92
C ILE A 13 -5.06 13.32 1.96
N ASP A 14 -5.43 14.57 1.68
CA ASP A 14 -5.14 15.73 2.53
C ASP A 14 -5.76 15.63 3.94
N HIS A 15 -6.75 14.74 4.11
CA HIS A 15 -7.42 14.46 5.38
C HIS A 15 -6.71 13.38 6.22
N LEU A 16 -5.71 12.69 5.66
CA LEU A 16 -5.00 11.59 6.32
C LEU A 16 -3.73 12.07 7.01
N THR A 17 -3.48 11.54 8.19
CA THR A 17 -2.18 11.62 8.89
C THR A 17 -1.31 10.39 8.63
N GLY A 18 -1.89 9.30 8.13
CA GLY A 18 -1.18 8.10 7.73
C GLY A 18 -2.11 6.93 7.43
N LEU A 19 -1.53 5.73 7.36
CA LEU A 19 -2.27 4.48 7.18
C LEU A 19 -1.54 3.36 7.92
N ASP A 20 -2.27 2.63 8.75
CA ASP A 20 -1.79 1.42 9.42
C ASP A 20 -2.14 0.19 8.59
N VAL A 21 -1.22 -0.77 8.56
CA VAL A 21 -1.50 -2.13 8.09
C VAL A 21 -1.51 -3.04 9.31
N GLN A 22 -2.62 -3.73 9.53
CA GLN A 22 -2.82 -4.60 10.67
C GLN A 22 -2.89 -6.06 10.24
N ASP A 23 -2.21 -6.95 10.96
CA ASP A 23 -2.31 -8.39 10.76
C ASP A 23 -3.66 -8.97 11.23
N THR A 24 -3.81 -10.29 11.14
CA THR A 24 -5.03 -11.00 11.56
C THR A 24 -5.33 -10.89 13.06
N ASP A 25 -4.32 -10.60 13.88
CA ASP A 25 -4.46 -10.39 15.32
C ASP A 25 -4.81 -8.91 15.66
N GLY A 26 -4.95 -8.06 14.64
CA GLY A 26 -5.24 -6.64 14.77
C GLY A 26 -4.02 -5.81 15.18
N LYS A 27 -2.82 -6.39 15.16
CA LYS A 27 -1.58 -5.68 15.49
C LYS A 27 -1.11 -4.91 14.28
N THR A 28 -0.78 -3.63 14.46
CA THR A 28 -0.15 -2.83 13.42
C THR A 28 1.26 -3.37 13.13
N VAL A 29 1.43 -3.94 11.95
CA VAL A 29 2.71 -4.50 11.46
C VAL A 29 3.48 -3.51 10.60
N HIS A 30 2.80 -2.50 10.05
CA HIS A 30 3.42 -1.46 9.24
C HIS A 30 2.63 -0.16 9.31
N HIS A 31 3.33 0.97 9.16
CA HIS A 31 2.73 2.31 9.16
C HIS A 31 3.29 3.16 8.01
N ILE A 32 2.38 3.79 7.25
CA ILE A 32 2.73 4.73 6.18
C ILE A 32 2.34 6.14 6.63
N PRO A 33 3.30 6.99 7.04
CA PRO A 33 3.01 8.33 7.52
C PRO A 33 2.75 9.33 6.38
N ALA A 34 1.95 10.36 6.65
CA ALA A 34 1.72 11.49 5.75
C ALA A 34 2.91 12.48 5.75
N VAL A 35 4.05 12.04 5.19
CA VAL A 35 5.28 12.85 5.08
C VAL A 35 5.83 12.88 3.65
N GLN A 36 6.60 13.92 3.34
CA GLN A 36 7.26 14.06 2.04
C GLN A 36 8.09 12.80 1.71
N GLY A 37 8.00 12.33 0.47
CA GLY A 37 8.65 11.10 0.02
C GLY A 37 7.85 9.81 0.31
N LYS A 38 6.80 9.86 1.14
CA LYS A 38 5.89 8.71 1.40
C LYS A 38 4.46 8.93 0.89
N LEU A 39 4.10 10.16 0.52
CA LEU A 39 2.77 10.53 0.04
C LEU A 39 2.27 9.67 -1.13
N GLY A 40 3.14 9.28 -2.06
CA GLY A 40 2.74 8.42 -3.18
C GLY A 40 2.25 7.05 -2.73
N SER A 41 2.99 6.38 -1.84
CA SER A 41 2.55 5.11 -1.27
C SER A 41 1.32 5.27 -0.39
N LEU A 42 1.23 6.35 0.40
CA LEU A 42 0.05 6.61 1.22
C LEU A 42 -1.21 6.72 0.35
N LYS A 43 -1.12 7.47 -0.76
CA LYS A 43 -2.22 7.64 -1.72
C LYS A 43 -2.64 6.32 -2.36
N LEU A 44 -1.68 5.50 -2.78
CA LEU A 44 -1.93 4.17 -3.35
C LEU A 44 -2.60 3.23 -2.35
N TYR A 45 -2.08 3.16 -1.11
CA TYR A 45 -2.65 2.29 -0.08
C TYR A 45 -4.04 2.75 0.36
N ASN A 46 -4.30 4.06 0.41
CA ASN A 46 -5.65 4.56 0.64
C ASN A 46 -6.61 4.13 -0.50
N ALA A 47 -6.17 4.22 -1.76
CA ALA A 47 -6.96 3.75 -2.90
C ALA A 47 -7.23 2.24 -2.84
N LEU A 48 -6.28 1.43 -2.34
CA LEU A 48 -6.51 0.01 -2.06
C LEU A 48 -7.57 -0.17 -0.96
N ALA A 49 -7.46 0.58 0.14
CA ALA A 49 -8.42 0.52 1.24
C ALA A 49 -9.83 0.86 0.76
N GLU A 50 -10.01 1.91 -0.04
CA GLU A 50 -11.32 2.26 -0.60
C GLU A 50 -11.84 1.19 -1.57
N ARG A 51 -10.99 0.67 -2.45
CA ARG A 51 -11.40 -0.30 -3.48
C ARG A 51 -11.77 -1.66 -2.89
N PHE A 52 -11.07 -2.11 -1.86
CA PHE A 52 -11.21 -3.45 -1.28
C PHE A 52 -11.88 -3.44 0.11
N ASN A 53 -12.54 -2.33 0.48
CA ASN A 53 -13.21 -2.15 1.77
C ASN A 53 -12.28 -2.42 2.97
N GLY A 54 -11.07 -1.89 2.91
CA GLY A 54 -10.02 -2.01 3.91
C GLY A 54 -9.29 -3.36 3.88
N ARG A 55 -9.71 -4.35 3.09
CA ARG A 55 -9.06 -5.66 3.07
C ARG A 55 -7.78 -5.62 2.23
N LEU A 56 -6.68 -6.13 2.79
CA LEU A 56 -5.45 -6.43 2.07
C LEU A 56 -5.28 -7.95 2.00
N ASP A 57 -5.98 -8.57 1.05
CA ASP A 57 -5.79 -9.96 0.67
C ASP A 57 -4.87 -10.06 -0.55
N LYS A 58 -4.67 -11.28 -1.07
CA LYS A 58 -3.86 -11.53 -2.26
C LYS A 58 -4.29 -10.68 -3.47
N GLU A 59 -5.59 -10.54 -3.71
CA GLU A 59 -6.12 -9.77 -4.85
C GLU A 59 -5.79 -8.27 -4.70
N ALA A 60 -6.03 -7.71 -3.52
CA ALA A 60 -5.68 -6.33 -3.21
C ALA A 60 -4.16 -6.10 -3.31
N ALA A 61 -3.35 -7.05 -2.85
CA ALA A 61 -1.91 -6.96 -2.92
C ALA A 61 -1.37 -7.01 -4.36
N GLU A 62 -1.87 -7.94 -5.18
CA GLU A 62 -1.55 -8.01 -6.63
C GLU A 62 -1.93 -6.71 -7.34
N GLN A 63 -3.09 -6.14 -7.02
CA GLN A 63 -3.51 -4.85 -7.58
C GLN A 63 -2.58 -3.72 -7.15
N GLY A 64 -2.13 -3.70 -5.88
CA GLY A 64 -1.16 -2.74 -5.39
C GLY A 64 0.17 -2.82 -6.15
N LEU A 65 0.66 -4.02 -6.42
CA LEU A 65 1.88 -4.24 -7.23
C LEU A 65 1.70 -3.69 -8.65
N ILE A 66 0.55 -3.93 -9.29
CA ILE A 66 0.25 -3.34 -10.61
C ILE A 66 0.30 -1.81 -10.54
N TRP A 67 -0.25 -1.20 -9.49
CA TRP A 67 -0.25 0.25 -9.32
C TRP A 67 1.13 0.83 -9.01
N PHE A 68 2.01 0.10 -8.34
CA PHE A 68 3.41 0.49 -8.17
C PHE A 68 4.23 0.43 -9.47
N ALA A 69 3.71 -0.23 -10.50
CA ALA A 69 4.20 -0.20 -11.87
C ALA A 69 5.72 -0.42 -11.98
N GLU A 70 6.46 0.54 -12.55
CA GLU A 70 7.90 0.44 -12.80
C GLU A 70 8.74 0.23 -11.52
N HIS A 71 8.22 0.59 -10.34
CA HIS A 71 8.96 0.43 -9.08
C HIS A 71 9.05 -1.02 -8.59
N VAL A 72 8.17 -1.91 -9.05
CA VAL A 72 8.18 -3.33 -8.63
C VAL A 72 9.45 -4.03 -9.09
N ALA A 73 9.96 -3.71 -10.28
CA ALA A 73 11.18 -4.31 -10.79
C ALA A 73 12.39 -3.96 -9.90
N ASP A 74 12.48 -2.71 -9.44
CA ASP A 74 13.56 -2.25 -8.55
C ASP A 74 13.44 -2.87 -7.14
N ALA A 75 12.23 -3.05 -6.63
CA ALA A 75 11.99 -3.74 -5.36
C ALA A 75 12.46 -5.21 -5.39
N ARG A 76 12.07 -5.95 -6.44
CA ARG A 76 12.50 -7.34 -6.64
C ARG A 76 14.00 -7.49 -6.78
N ALA A 77 14.66 -6.53 -7.43
CA ALA A 77 16.11 -6.53 -7.57
C ALA A 77 16.84 -6.16 -6.27
N HIS A 78 16.18 -5.43 -5.36
CA HIS A 78 16.77 -4.93 -4.12
C HIS A 78 15.81 -5.11 -2.92
N PRO A 79 15.64 -6.34 -2.42
CA PRO A 79 14.73 -6.60 -1.29
C PRO A 79 15.03 -5.71 -0.08
N GLY A 80 13.99 -5.10 0.50
CA GLY A 80 14.09 -4.19 1.65
C GLY A 80 14.27 -2.71 1.28
N LYS A 81 14.56 -2.39 0.01
CA LYS A 81 14.66 -1.00 -0.47
C LYS A 81 13.29 -0.31 -0.55
N HIS A 82 12.24 -1.09 -0.79
CA HIS A 82 10.88 -0.58 -1.00
C HIS A 82 9.91 -1.27 -0.04
N PRO A 83 9.92 -0.92 1.25
CA PRO A 83 9.20 -1.68 2.29
C PRO A 83 7.69 -1.82 2.02
N ASN A 84 7.08 -0.86 1.32
CA ASN A 84 5.67 -0.94 0.92
C ASN A 84 5.46 -1.98 -0.20
N ILE A 85 6.34 -2.04 -1.20
CA ILE A 85 6.24 -3.05 -2.26
C ILE A 85 6.56 -4.43 -1.69
N ASP A 86 7.61 -4.53 -0.88
CA ASP A 86 8.03 -5.76 -0.21
C ASP A 86 6.88 -6.34 0.64
N LEU A 87 6.11 -5.48 1.32
CA LEU A 87 4.92 -5.87 2.08
C LEU A 87 3.85 -6.49 1.20
N LEU A 88 3.53 -5.90 0.04
CA LEU A 88 2.53 -6.45 -0.87
C LEU A 88 3.00 -7.81 -1.43
N GLU A 89 4.27 -7.95 -1.78
CA GLU A 89 4.80 -9.24 -2.23
C GLU A 89 4.70 -10.31 -1.14
N ASN A 90 4.94 -9.94 0.11
CA ASN A 90 4.76 -10.85 1.24
C ASN A 90 3.30 -11.34 1.35
N VAL A 91 2.32 -10.44 1.27
CA VAL A 91 0.89 -10.81 1.32
C VAL A 91 0.52 -11.73 0.15
N VAL A 92 1.03 -11.47 -1.06
CA VAL A 92 0.79 -12.34 -2.22
C VAL A 92 1.37 -13.75 -2.01
N GLN A 93 2.55 -13.85 -1.39
CA GLN A 93 3.25 -15.12 -1.15
C GLN A 93 2.65 -15.91 0.02
N SER A 94 2.33 -15.23 1.13
CA SER A 94 1.77 -15.86 2.32
C SER A 94 0.30 -16.25 2.14
N GLY A 95 -0.43 -15.50 1.31
CA GLY A 95 -1.88 -15.65 1.16
C GLY A 95 -2.66 -15.15 2.38
N GLU A 96 -2.01 -14.42 3.28
CA GLU A 96 -2.66 -13.83 4.44
C GLU A 96 -3.66 -12.74 4.03
N THR A 97 -4.55 -12.40 4.95
CA THR A 97 -5.51 -11.30 4.78
C THR A 97 -5.35 -10.34 5.93
N TRP A 98 -4.89 -9.14 5.61
CA TRP A 98 -4.63 -8.07 6.55
C TRP A 98 -5.65 -6.93 6.38
N LEU A 99 -5.56 -5.93 7.24
CA LEU A 99 -6.43 -4.76 7.22
C LEU A 99 -5.62 -3.49 6.93
N LEU A 100 -6.07 -2.71 5.95
CA LEU A 100 -5.66 -1.33 5.70
C LEU A 100 -6.57 -0.41 6.50
N LYS A 101 -5.98 0.36 7.40
CA LYS A 101 -6.68 1.29 8.28
C LYS A 101 -6.14 2.71 8.07
N PRO A 102 -6.75 3.50 7.18
CA PRO A 102 -6.44 4.92 7.06
C PRO A 102 -6.61 5.62 8.40
N VAL A 103 -5.68 6.52 8.72
CA VAL A 103 -5.68 7.32 9.95
C VAL A 103 -5.93 8.77 9.56
N SER A 104 -7.04 9.32 10.02
CA SER A 104 -7.43 10.72 9.78
C SER A 104 -6.99 11.63 10.93
N ALA A 105 -6.85 12.92 10.63
CA ALA A 105 -6.57 13.97 11.61
C ALA A 105 -7.74 14.21 12.59
#